data_AF-A0A524N7L1-F1
#
_entry.id   AF-A0A524N7L1-F1
#
_cell.length_a   1.000
_cell.length_b   1.000
_cell.length_c   1.000
_cell.angle_alpha   90.00
_cell.angle_beta   90.00
_cell.angle_gamma   90.00
#
_symmetry.space_group_name_H-M   'P 1'
#
loop_
_entity.id
_entity.type
_entity.pdbx_description
1 polymer ?
#
loop_
_entity_poly.entity_id
_entity_poly.type
_entity_poly.pdbx_seq_one_letter_code
_entity_poly.pdbx_strand_id
1 'polypeptide(L)'
;MAKAYYALRLILWFAWELLLANVLVTRTVLQPRLRIRPGILAYRTDLRTEMAIAWLANLITLTPGTMTLAVSEDKRILYIHTLNVTDANAVVASIRHAFEANLLELER
;
A
#
# COMPACT_ATOMS: atom_id res chain seq x y z
N MET A 1 -8.92 -21.55 -30.99
CA MET A 1 -9.37 -20.25 -31.53
C MET A 1 -10.12 -19.40 -30.50
N ALA A 2 -11.25 -19.85 -29.94
CA ALA A 2 -12.04 -19.04 -28.99
C ALA A 2 -11.29 -18.59 -27.71
N LYS A 3 -10.49 -19.47 -27.09
CA LYS A 3 -9.71 -19.13 -25.89
C LYS A 3 -8.67 -18.03 -26.13
N ALA A 4 -8.03 -18.03 -27.30
CA ALA A 4 -7.05 -17.01 -27.68
C ALA A 4 -7.71 -15.63 -27.87
N TYR A 5 -8.91 -15.60 -28.45
CA TYR A 5 -9.71 -14.37 -28.56
C TYR A 5 -10.07 -13.79 -27.18
N TYR A 6 -10.56 -14.61 -26.24
CA TYR A 6 -10.87 -14.14 -24.89
C TYR A 6 -9.64 -13.68 -24.12
N ALA A 7 -8.53 -14.40 -24.24
CA ALA A 7 -7.26 -14.00 -23.61
C ALA A 7 -6.76 -12.66 -24.17
N LEU A 8 -6.78 -12.48 -25.49
CA LEU A 8 -6.38 -11.22 -26.12
C LEU A 8 -7.30 -10.07 -25.72
N ARG A 9 -8.62 -10.29 -25.68
CA ARG A 9 -9.59 -9.29 -25.23
C ARG A 9 -9.34 -8.88 -23.78
N LEU A 10 -9.06 -9.84 -22.91
CA LEU A 10 -8.75 -9.59 -21.50
C LEU A 10 -7.46 -8.78 -21.36
N ILE A 11 -6.40 -9.15 -22.08
CA ILE A 11 -5.11 -8.44 -22.05
C ILE A 11 -5.29 -6.99 -22.51
N LEU A 12 -6.01 -6.75 -23.61
CA LEU A 12 -6.24 -5.41 -24.13
C LEU A 12 -7.10 -4.57 -23.18
N TRP A 13 -8.15 -5.16 -22.60
CA TRP A 13 -8.97 -4.48 -21.60
C TRP A 13 -8.16 -4.14 -20.34
N PHE A 14 -7.38 -5.09 -19.83
CA PHE A 14 -6.54 -4.86 -18.66
C PHE A 14 -5.45 -3.81 -18.91
N ALA A 15 -4.82 -3.83 -20.10
CA ALA A 15 -3.84 -2.82 -20.49
C ALA A 15 -4.47 -1.42 -20.52
N TRP A 16 -5.73 -1.31 -20.98
CA TRP A 16 -6.47 -0.06 -20.96
C TRP A 16 -6.76 0.43 -19.54
N GLU A 17 -7.26 -0.44 -18.66
CA GLU A 17 -7.47 -0.11 -17.24
C GLU A 17 -6.17 0.30 -16.55
N LEU A 18 -5.07 -0.39 -16.85
CA LEU A 18 -3.74 -0.07 -16.33
C LEU A 18 -3.25 1.31 -16.81
N LEU A 19 -3.50 1.66 -18.07
CA LEU A 19 -3.20 3.00 -18.61
C LEU A 19 -4.03 4.07 -17.90
N LEU A 20 -5.34 3.86 -17.71
CA LEU A 20 -6.21 4.80 -17.01
C LEU A 20 -5.78 5.02 -15.56
N ALA A 21 -5.43 3.94 -14.84
CA ALA A 21 -4.89 4.02 -13.48
C ALA A 21 -3.61 4.86 -13.43
N ASN A 22 -2.69 4.67 -14.39
CA ASN A 22 -1.46 5.45 -14.48
C ASN A 22 -1.70 6.92 -14.85
N VAL A 23 -2.70 7.23 -15.68
CA VAL A 23 -3.09 8.62 -15.99
C VAL A 23 -3.59 9.35 -14.75
N LEU A 24 -4.37 8.68 -13.89
CA LEU A 24 -4.86 9.26 -12.63
C LEU A 24 -3.69 9.61 -11.68
N VAL A 25 -2.72 8.70 -11.56
CA VAL A 25 -1.50 8.92 -10.77
C VAL A 25 -0.65 10.04 -11.38
N THR A 26 -0.44 10.01 -12.70
CA THR A 26 0.35 11.02 -13.44
C THR A 26 -0.26 12.41 -13.30
N ARG A 27 -1.59 12.53 -13.41
CA ARG A 27 -2.31 13.79 -13.19
C ARG A 27 -2.10 14.34 -11.79
N THR A 28 -1.96 13.47 -10.78
CA THR A 28 -1.68 13.87 -9.39
C THR A 28 -0.25 14.37 -9.25
N VAL A 29 0.73 13.70 -9.88
CA VAL A 29 2.15 14.10 -9.86
C VAL A 29 2.40 15.38 -10.64
N LEU A 30 1.74 15.58 -11.78
CA LEU A 30 1.89 16.76 -12.65
C LEU A 30 1.13 18.00 -12.13
N GLN A 31 0.47 17.94 -10.97
CA GLN A 31 -0.21 19.12 -10.42
C GLN A 31 0.82 20.24 -10.13
N PRO A 32 0.62 21.47 -10.65
CA PRO A 32 1.56 22.59 -10.48
C PRO A 32 1.82 22.98 -9.03
N ARG A 33 0.90 22.62 -8.13
CA ARG A 33 1.03 22.75 -6.69
C ARG A 33 0.79 21.39 -6.05
N LEU A 34 1.88 20.70 -5.73
CA LEU A 34 1.87 19.51 -4.89
C LEU A 34 1.43 19.90 -3.48
N ARG A 35 0.12 19.83 -3.21
CA ARG A 35 -0.46 19.96 -1.86
C ARG A 35 -0.31 18.63 -1.12
N ILE A 36 0.92 18.21 -0.94
CA ILE A 36 1.27 16.99 -0.20
C ILE A 36 1.87 17.39 1.14
N ARG A 37 1.46 16.71 2.20
CA ARG A 37 2.00 16.88 3.55
C ARG A 37 2.73 15.61 3.94
N PRO A 38 3.98 15.42 3.49
CA PRO A 38 4.70 14.21 3.81
C PRO A 38 4.95 14.10 5.32
N GLY A 39 4.96 12.88 5.83
CA GLY A 39 5.16 12.63 7.24
C GLY A 39 5.67 11.22 7.50
N ILE A 40 6.36 11.06 8.62
CA ILE A 40 6.78 9.76 9.14
C ILE A 40 5.88 9.44 10.33
N LEU A 41 5.29 8.25 10.32
CA LEU A 41 4.45 7.74 11.40
C LEU A 41 5.02 6.44 11.96
N ALA A 42 4.90 6.28 13.27
CA ALA A 42 5.23 5.05 13.97
C ALA A 42 3.96 4.20 14.12
N TYR A 43 3.94 3.05 13.47
CA TYR A 43 2.84 2.09 13.53
C TYR A 43 3.20 0.93 14.45
N ARG A 44 2.42 0.73 15.52
CA ARG A 44 2.61 -0.41 16.43
C ARG A 44 1.80 -1.60 15.94
N THR A 45 2.48 -2.72 15.69
CA THR A 45 1.86 -3.96 15.19
C THR A 45 1.64 -4.98 16.30
N ASP A 46 0.54 -5.71 16.18
CA ASP A 46 0.19 -6.83 17.06
C ASP A 46 0.68 -8.19 16.52
N LEU A 47 1.23 -8.21 15.30
CA LEU A 47 1.85 -9.39 14.68
C LEU A 47 3.05 -9.88 15.49
N ARG A 48 3.28 -11.20 15.48
CA ARG A 48 4.30 -11.86 16.31
C ARG A 48 5.41 -12.50 15.50
N THR A 49 5.13 -12.89 14.26
CA THR A 49 6.09 -13.59 13.40
C THR A 49 6.82 -12.61 12.47
N GLU A 50 8.11 -12.86 12.25
CA GLU A 50 8.91 -12.03 11.34
C GLU A 50 8.36 -12.03 9.91
N MET A 51 7.82 -13.16 9.47
CA MET A 51 7.23 -13.31 8.16
C MET A 51 5.98 -12.42 8.00
N ALA A 52 5.06 -12.43 8.97
CA ALA A 52 3.87 -11.59 8.90
C ALA A 52 4.24 -10.09 8.94
N ILE A 53 5.23 -9.72 9.75
CA ILE A 53 5.74 -8.34 9.80
C ILE A 53 6.35 -7.93 8.46
N ALA A 54 7.12 -8.80 7.82
CA ALA A 54 7.67 -8.57 6.49
C ALA A 54 6.56 -8.42 5.43
N TRP A 55 5.51 -9.26 5.49
CA TRP A 55 4.34 -9.12 4.63
C TRP A 55 3.63 -7.79 4.85
N LEU A 56 3.38 -7.40 6.10
CA LEU A 56 2.76 -6.12 6.42
C LEU A 56 3.58 -4.94 5.87
N ALA A 57 4.91 -4.96 6.07
CA ALA A 57 5.81 -3.92 5.58
C ALA A 57 5.77 -3.79 4.04
N ASN A 58 5.69 -4.91 3.33
CA ASN A 58 5.59 -4.94 1.86
C ASN A 58 4.21 -4.45 1.38
N LEU A 59 3.12 -4.87 2.02
CA LEU A 59 1.77 -4.43 1.66
C LEU A 59 1.59 -2.91 1.86
N ILE A 60 2.15 -2.37 2.95
CA ILE A 60 2.20 -0.92 3.18
C ILE A 60 3.00 -0.22 2.07
N THR A 61 4.16 -0.76 1.70
CA THR A 61 4.99 -0.16 0.63
C THR A 61 4.32 -0.21 -0.75
N LEU A 62 3.53 -1.24 -1.02
CA LEU A 62 2.77 -1.38 -2.26
C LEU A 62 1.49 -0.52 -2.27
N THR A 63 1.09 0.04 -1.13
CA THR A 63 -0.07 0.94 -1.06
C THR A 63 0.34 2.32 -1.58
N PRO A 64 -0.36 2.88 -2.57
CA PRO A 64 0.02 4.16 -3.15
C PRO A 64 0.07 5.28 -2.10
N GLY A 65 1.21 5.98 -2.07
CA GLY A 65 1.42 7.10 -1.15
C GLY A 65 1.97 6.70 0.23
N THR A 66 2.36 5.45 0.44
CA THR A 66 3.03 4.99 1.67
C THR A 66 4.29 4.16 1.36
N MET A 67 5.24 4.14 2.29
CA MET A 67 6.49 3.39 2.19
C MET A 67 6.97 3.00 3.60
N THR A 68 7.34 1.75 3.81
CA THR A 68 7.99 1.34 5.07
C THR A 68 9.48 1.73 5.03
N LEU A 69 9.95 2.47 6.03
CA LEU A 69 11.34 2.92 6.16
C LEU A 69 12.19 1.95 6.98
N ALA A 70 11.67 1.52 8.12
CA ALA A 70 12.38 0.69 9.07
C ALA A 70 11.41 -0.08 9.97
N VAL A 71 11.90 -1.17 10.54
CA VAL A 71 11.25 -1.91 11.61
C VAL A 71 12.14 -1.78 12.85
N SER A 72 11.55 -1.53 14.02
CA SER A 72 12.29 -1.46 15.28
C SER A 72 12.98 -2.79 15.61
N GLU A 73 14.05 -2.74 16.41
CA GLU A 73 14.80 -3.93 16.81
C GLU A 73 13.94 -4.99 17.52
N ASP A 74 12.97 -4.53 18.32
CA ASP A 74 11.99 -5.38 19.02
C ASP A 74 10.85 -5.87 18.12
N LYS A 75 10.84 -5.49 16.84
CA LYS A 75 9.84 -5.85 15.81
C LYS A 75 8.40 -5.46 16.19
N ARG A 76 8.22 -4.47 17.05
CA ARG A 76 6.89 -3.97 17.44
C ARG A 76 6.45 -2.72 16.70
N ILE A 77 7.37 -1.98 16.09
CA ILE A 77 7.10 -0.69 15.46
C ILE A 77 7.59 -0.70 14.02
N LEU A 78 6.71 -0.33 13.09
CA LEU A 78 7.05 -0.02 11.70
C LEU A 78 7.05 1.50 11.53
N TYR A 79 8.16 2.05 11.04
CA TYR A 79 8.27 3.45 10.66
C TYR A 79 7.86 3.61 9.21
N ILE A 80 6.80 4.37 8.97
CA ILE A 80 6.17 4.48 7.66
C ILE A 80 6.26 5.92 7.19
N HIS A 81 6.84 6.12 6.02
CA HIS A 81 6.76 7.37 5.29
C HIS A 81 5.45 7.41 4.52
N THR A 82 4.78 8.55 4.53
CA THR A 82 3.60 8.78 3.69
C THR A 82 3.78 10.07 2.91
N LEU A 83 3.26 10.07 1.69
CA LEU A 83 3.28 11.21 0.79
C LEU A 83 2.34 12.32 1.29
N ASN A 84 1.22 11.97 1.94
CA ASN A 84 0.23 12.94 2.38
C ASN A 84 -0.48 12.52 3.69
N VAL A 85 0.04 12.97 4.83
CA VAL A 85 -0.65 12.93 6.12
C VAL A 85 -1.55 14.15 6.23
N THR A 86 -2.84 13.98 5.96
CA THR A 86 -3.88 14.87 6.50
C THR A 86 -4.35 14.41 7.88
N ASP A 87 -4.36 13.11 8.14
CA ASP A 87 -4.69 12.50 9.43
C ASP A 87 -3.90 11.20 9.63
N ALA A 88 -3.00 11.19 10.61
CA ALA A 88 -2.19 10.01 10.93
C ALA A 88 -3.04 8.85 11.47
N ASN A 89 -4.11 9.15 12.23
CA ASN A 89 -4.98 8.11 12.79
C ASN A 89 -5.77 7.40 11.70
N ALA A 90 -6.21 8.13 10.68
CA ALA A 90 -6.87 7.53 9.52
C ALA A 90 -5.95 6.55 8.76
N VAL A 91 -4.66 6.88 8.62
CA VAL A 91 -3.67 5.98 8.00
C VAL A 91 -3.43 4.75 8.86
N VAL A 92 -3.30 4.92 10.18
CA VAL A 92 -3.15 3.77 11.11
C VAL A 92 -4.38 2.86 11.05
N ALA A 93 -5.59 3.43 11.04
CA ALA A 93 -6.83 2.67 10.94
C ALA A 93 -6.92 1.92 9.60
N SER A 94 -6.54 2.55 8.49
CA SER A 94 -6.60 1.89 7.17
C SER A 94 -5.64 0.71 7.09
N ILE A 95 -4.39 0.85 7.58
CA ILE A 95 -3.41 -0.24 7.63
C ILE A 95 -3.94 -1.40 8.49
N ARG A 96 -4.51 -1.09 9.65
CA ARG A 96 -5.04 -2.08 10.59
C ARG A 96 -6.19 -2.89 9.97
N HIS A 97 -7.15 -2.21 9.37
CA HIS A 97 -8.32 -2.86 8.77
C HIS A 97 -8.02 -3.56 7.45
N ALA A 98 -7.16 -3.00 6.61
CA ALA A 98 -6.88 -3.56 5.28
C ALA A 98 -5.94 -4.77 5.33
N PHE A 99 -4.94 -4.74 6.23
CA PHE A 99 -3.83 -5.70 6.19
C PHE A 99 -3.64 -6.46 7.50
N GLU A 100 -3.47 -5.75 8.62
CA GLU A 100 -3.08 -6.41 9.88
C GLU A 100 -4.13 -7.41 10.36
N ALA A 101 -5.43 -7.09 10.24
CA ALA A 101 -6.50 -8.01 10.61
C ALA A 101 -6.41 -9.35 9.85
N ASN A 102 -6.18 -9.30 8.53
CA ASN A 102 -6.05 -10.49 7.69
C ASN A 102 -4.77 -11.28 8.01
N LEU A 103 -3.67 -10.59 8.30
CA LEU A 103 -2.40 -11.23 8.66
C LEU A 103 -2.45 -11.90 10.04
N LEU A 104 -3.19 -11.33 10.99
CA LEU A 104 -3.41 -11.94 12.31
C LEU A 104 -4.16 -13.27 12.22
N GLU A 105 -5.07 -13.43 11.26
CA GLU A 105 -5.74 -14.70 11.01
C GLU A 105 -4.78 -15.77 10.48
N LEU A 106 -3.75 -15.37 9.74
CA LEU A 106 -2.72 -16.27 9.20
C LEU A 106 -1.65 -16.67 10.23
N GLU A 107 -1.60 -16.00 11.39
CA GLU A 107 -0.72 -16.36 12.52
C GLU A 107 -1.36 -17.36 13.51
N ARG A 108 -2.65 -17.69 13.35
CA ARG A 108 -3.34 -18.70 14.18
C ARG A 108 -3.06 -20.12 13.69
#